data_AF-A0A645DJH4-F1
#
_entry.id   AF-A0A645DJH4-F1
#
_cell.length_a   1.000
_cell.length_b   1.000
_cell.length_c   1.000
_cell.angle_alpha   90.00
_cell.angle_beta   90.00
_cell.angle_gamma   90.00
#
_symmetry.space_group_name_H-M   'P 1'
#
loop_
_entity.id
_entity.type
_entity.pdbx_description
1 polymer ?
#
loop_
_entity_poly.entity_id
_entity_poly.type
_entity_poly.pdbx_seq_one_letter_code
_entity_poly.pdbx_strand_id
1 'polypeptide(L)'
;MTKLSSDNPAVKYSYDSEKVYICDEGIYYNPTSIEMQKLILNGIKEIVTNYDVDGIHIDDYFYPTTETKIDATAYDRYIDAGGESALDEWRVWNVNSLISGIYSTVKSVDKNVIVSISPSGDINKNLTKLYADTKEWMCNVGYCDWIVPQLYFGFHNEYLPFEEALSEWLNLCKNPKCKIIIGLACYKCNEKDTYAGNGEDEWVNDGTVLKRQIQILKEKKVYGYALFSYKYVIQNCNLL
;
A
#
# COMPACT_ATOMS: atom_id res chain seq x y z
N MET A 1 22.09 6.55 8.20
CA MET A 1 21.05 5.75 8.87
C MET A 1 21.26 5.82 10.38
N THR A 2 20.29 6.35 11.13
CA THR A 2 20.19 6.17 12.58
C THR A 2 20.33 4.68 12.85
N LYS A 3 21.34 4.28 13.64
CA LYS A 3 21.62 2.88 13.90
C LYS A 3 20.39 2.26 14.57
N LEU A 4 19.74 1.31 13.88
CA LEU A 4 18.76 0.44 14.51
C LEU A 4 19.37 -0.18 15.77
N SER A 5 18.53 -0.45 16.77
CA SER A 5 18.97 -1.18 17.97
C SER A 5 19.64 -2.50 17.57
N SER A 6 20.70 -2.90 18.27
CA SER A 6 21.34 -4.21 18.08
C SER A 6 20.36 -5.37 18.28
N ASP A 7 19.28 -5.14 19.03
CA ASP A 7 18.24 -6.12 19.27
C ASP A 7 17.15 -6.19 18.20
N ASN A 8 17.15 -5.27 17.23
CA ASN A 8 16.17 -5.26 16.15
C ASN A 8 16.31 -6.53 15.29
N PRO A 9 15.21 -7.25 14.97
CA PRO A 9 15.29 -8.47 14.16
C PRO A 9 15.96 -8.25 12.80
N ALA A 10 15.72 -7.12 12.13
CA ALA A 10 16.37 -6.80 10.86
C ALA A 10 17.91 -6.66 10.99
N VAL A 11 18.40 -6.22 12.16
CA VAL A 11 19.84 -6.20 12.46
C VAL A 11 20.35 -7.62 12.74
N LYS A 12 19.60 -8.40 13.53
CA LYS A 12 19.96 -9.80 13.86
C LYS A 12 20.01 -10.71 12.64
N TYR A 13 19.22 -10.41 11.61
CA TYR A 13 19.19 -11.17 10.36
C TYR A 13 19.95 -10.50 9.19
N SER A 14 20.71 -9.43 9.45
CA SER A 14 21.40 -8.66 8.39
C SER A 14 22.43 -9.46 7.57
N TYR A 15 22.87 -10.62 8.04
CA TYR A 15 23.77 -11.54 7.33
C TYR A 15 23.04 -12.61 6.51
N ASP A 16 21.72 -12.70 6.62
CA ASP A 16 20.89 -13.73 5.99
C ASP A 16 20.01 -13.09 4.90
N SER A 17 20.47 -13.20 3.65
CA SER A 17 19.78 -12.65 2.47
C SER A 17 18.42 -13.30 2.20
N GLU A 18 18.15 -14.47 2.79
CA GLU A 18 16.85 -15.12 2.69
C GLU A 18 15.81 -14.52 3.66
N LYS A 19 16.26 -13.73 4.64
CA LYS A 19 15.40 -13.04 5.61
C LYS A 19 15.37 -11.54 5.38
N VAL A 20 16.47 -10.94 4.96
CA VAL A 20 16.62 -9.50 4.86
C VAL A 20 17.27 -9.11 3.54
N TYR A 21 16.73 -8.07 2.92
CA TYR A 21 17.31 -7.40 1.77
C TYR A 21 17.81 -6.02 2.20
N ILE A 22 19.07 -5.72 1.88
CA ILE A 22 19.73 -4.45 2.22
C ILE A 22 20.07 -3.72 0.93
N CYS A 23 19.60 -2.49 0.82
CA CYS A 23 19.92 -1.57 -0.27
C CYS A 23 20.14 -0.15 0.28
N ASP A 24 20.45 0.80 -0.60
CA ASP A 24 20.73 2.18 -0.21
C ASP A 24 19.51 2.87 0.42
N GLU A 25 18.30 2.43 0.04
CA GLU A 25 17.02 2.93 0.55
C GLU A 25 16.71 2.40 1.96
N GLY A 26 17.28 1.27 2.37
CA GLY A 26 17.08 0.73 3.71
C GLY A 26 17.25 -0.78 3.84
N ILE A 27 16.66 -1.30 4.92
CA ILE A 27 16.66 -2.72 5.28
C ILE A 27 15.22 -3.21 5.23
N TYR A 28 14.96 -4.20 4.40
CA TYR A 28 13.63 -4.76 4.15
C TYR A 28 13.62 -6.23 4.56
N TYR A 29 12.53 -6.70 5.16
CA TYR A 29 12.32 -8.14 5.25
C TYR A 29 12.08 -8.69 3.85
N ASN A 30 12.73 -9.80 3.53
CA ASN A 30 12.54 -10.48 2.25
C ASN A 30 11.09 -10.97 2.17
N PRO A 31 10.28 -10.48 1.20
CA PRO A 31 8.86 -10.81 1.14
C PRO A 31 8.56 -12.29 0.95
N THR A 32 9.53 -13.07 0.46
CA THR A 32 9.42 -14.52 0.23
C THR A 32 9.74 -15.35 1.47
N SER A 33 10.26 -14.71 2.52
CA SER A 33 10.67 -15.37 3.75
C SER A 33 9.48 -15.71 4.63
N ILE A 34 9.11 -17.00 4.69
CA ILE A 34 8.02 -17.49 5.55
C ILE A 34 8.25 -17.10 7.03
N GLU A 35 9.50 -17.10 7.50
CA GLU A 35 9.82 -16.70 8.88
C GLU A 35 9.54 -15.21 9.11
N MET A 36 9.89 -14.34 8.15
CA MET A 36 9.62 -12.91 8.30
C MET A 36 8.14 -12.58 8.11
N GLN A 37 7.44 -13.26 7.21
CA GLN A 37 5.98 -13.16 7.13
C GLN A 37 5.35 -13.53 8.48
N LYS A 38 5.77 -14.65 9.10
CA LYS A 38 5.29 -15.04 10.44
C LYS A 38 5.61 -13.99 11.51
N LEU A 39 6.78 -13.36 11.44
CA LEU A 39 7.13 -12.27 12.37
C LEU A 39 6.13 -11.10 12.26
N ILE A 40 5.79 -10.69 11.03
CA ILE A 40 4.79 -9.64 10.76
C ILE A 40 3.41 -10.06 11.30
N LEU A 41 2.96 -11.27 10.97
CA LEU A 41 1.65 -11.79 11.41
C LEU A 41 1.57 -11.86 12.94
N ASN A 42 2.63 -12.30 13.61
CA ASN A 42 2.68 -12.35 15.08
C ASN A 42 2.61 -10.96 15.71
N GLY A 43 3.30 -9.96 15.13
CA GLY A 43 3.20 -8.58 15.60
C GLY A 43 1.79 -8.00 15.44
N ILE A 44 1.14 -8.25 14.30
CA ILE A 44 -0.26 -7.84 14.08
C ILE A 44 -1.19 -8.55 15.07
N LYS A 45 -1.00 -9.85 15.28
CA LYS A 45 -1.78 -10.62 16.26
C LYS A 45 -1.61 -10.08 17.66
N GLU A 46 -0.38 -9.74 18.06
CA GLU A 46 -0.09 -9.14 19.36
C GLU A 46 -0.85 -7.82 19.53
N ILE A 47 -0.81 -6.94 18.53
CA ILE A 47 -1.52 -5.66 18.56
C ILE A 47 -3.02 -5.89 18.78
N VAL A 48 -3.65 -6.71 17.93
CA VAL A 48 -5.11 -6.92 17.97
C VAL A 48 -5.54 -7.69 19.24
N THR A 49 -4.67 -8.51 19.82
CA THR A 49 -4.97 -9.24 21.05
C THR A 49 -4.88 -8.36 22.29
N ASN A 50 -3.91 -7.43 22.32
CA ASN A 50 -3.54 -6.71 23.53
C ASN A 50 -4.07 -5.27 23.58
N TYR A 51 -4.56 -4.73 22.47
CA TYR A 51 -5.04 -3.36 22.36
C TYR A 51 -6.41 -3.32 21.68
N ASP A 52 -7.29 -2.48 22.20
CA ASP A 52 -8.64 -2.23 21.67
C ASP A 52 -8.55 -1.31 20.43
N VAL A 53 -8.16 -1.88 19.30
CA VAL A 53 -8.01 -1.18 18.02
C VAL A 53 -9.19 -1.47 17.10
N ASP A 54 -9.73 -0.44 16.46
CA ASP A 54 -10.83 -0.62 15.49
C ASP A 54 -10.35 -1.21 14.15
N GLY A 55 -9.06 -1.12 13.85
CA GLY A 55 -8.52 -1.60 12.60
C GLY A 55 -7.00 -1.70 12.53
N ILE A 56 -6.56 -2.51 11.57
CA ILE A 56 -5.18 -2.61 11.11
C ILE A 56 -5.10 -1.98 9.72
N HIS A 57 -4.13 -1.10 9.54
CA HIS A 57 -3.90 -0.37 8.30
C HIS A 57 -2.50 -0.68 7.77
N ILE A 58 -2.41 -1.07 6.50
CA ILE A 58 -1.16 -1.33 5.79
C ILE A 58 -1.04 -0.28 4.67
N ASP A 59 0.11 0.40 4.56
CA ASP A 59 0.35 1.39 3.50
C ASP A 59 0.91 0.75 2.22
N ASP A 60 1.54 1.53 1.34
CA ASP A 60 1.88 1.14 -0.04
C ASP A 60 3.24 0.44 -0.22
N TYR A 61 3.92 0.07 0.87
CA TYR A 61 5.24 -0.56 0.82
C TYR A 61 5.14 -2.09 0.79
N PHE A 62 5.47 -2.68 -0.35
CA PHE A 62 5.51 -4.14 -0.56
C PHE A 62 6.93 -4.59 -0.95
N TYR A 63 7.16 -4.97 -2.21
CA TYR A 63 8.52 -5.19 -2.69
C TYR A 63 9.27 -3.86 -2.88
N PRO A 64 10.52 -3.76 -2.40
CA PRO A 64 11.31 -2.53 -2.54
C PRO A 64 12.00 -2.40 -3.90
N THR A 65 12.05 -3.47 -4.70
CA THR A 65 12.75 -3.50 -6.00
C THR A 65 12.21 -4.60 -6.90
N THR A 66 12.44 -4.47 -8.20
CA THR A 66 12.21 -5.53 -9.20
C THR A 66 13.48 -6.35 -9.48
N GLU A 67 14.63 -5.99 -8.91
CA GLU A 67 15.88 -6.73 -9.10
C GLU A 67 15.75 -8.19 -8.67
N THR A 68 16.25 -9.12 -9.48
CA THR A 68 16.17 -10.57 -9.20
C THR A 68 16.95 -10.98 -7.96
N LYS A 69 17.98 -10.22 -7.58
CA LYS A 69 18.87 -10.54 -6.45
C LYS A 69 18.16 -10.59 -5.09
N ILE A 70 17.01 -9.93 -4.93
CA ILE A 70 16.29 -9.88 -3.65
C ILE A 70 15.82 -11.26 -3.20
N ASP A 71 15.44 -12.13 -4.12
CA ASP A 71 14.79 -13.42 -3.84
C ASP A 71 15.29 -14.56 -4.73
N ALA A 72 16.40 -14.37 -5.47
CA ALA A 72 16.98 -15.37 -6.37
C ALA A 72 17.10 -16.77 -5.73
N THR A 73 17.72 -16.88 -4.56
CA THR A 73 17.88 -18.17 -3.87
C THR A 73 16.55 -18.83 -3.49
N ALA A 74 15.58 -18.03 -3.04
CA ALA A 74 14.26 -18.55 -2.69
C ALA A 74 13.48 -18.99 -3.93
N TYR A 75 13.62 -18.26 -5.03
CA TYR A 75 13.00 -18.60 -6.31
C TYR A 75 13.62 -19.85 -6.95
N ASP A 76 14.95 -20.00 -6.92
CA ASP A 76 15.63 -21.21 -7.42
C ASP A 76 15.11 -22.45 -6.68
N ARG A 77 14.97 -22.38 -5.35
CA ARG A 77 14.38 -23.48 -4.56
C ARG A 77 12.91 -23.75 -4.90
N TYR A 78 12.13 -22.70 -5.21
CA TYR A 78 10.75 -22.86 -5.64
C TYR A 78 10.67 -23.63 -6.96
N ILE A 79 11.51 -23.30 -7.94
CA ILE A 79 11.60 -24.01 -9.22
C ILE A 79 12.11 -25.44 -9.04
N ASP A 80 13.17 -25.65 -8.24
CA ASP A 80 13.71 -26.99 -7.95
C ASP A 80 12.68 -27.90 -7.25
N ALA A 81 11.74 -27.31 -6.49
CA ALA A 81 10.63 -28.01 -5.86
C ALA A 81 9.44 -28.28 -6.81
N GLY A 82 9.57 -27.95 -8.10
CA GLY A 82 8.53 -28.15 -9.12
C GLY A 82 7.59 -26.96 -9.31
N GLY A 83 7.98 -25.76 -8.86
CA GLY A 83 7.26 -24.53 -9.14
C GLY A 83 7.22 -24.20 -10.64
N GLU A 84 6.07 -23.73 -11.12
CA GLU A 84 5.83 -23.45 -12.55
C GLU A 84 5.59 -21.98 -12.86
N SER A 85 5.30 -21.15 -11.85
CA SER A 85 5.01 -19.73 -12.04
C SER A 85 6.24 -18.94 -12.44
N ALA A 86 6.07 -17.96 -13.32
CA ALA A 86 7.13 -17.00 -13.61
C ALA A 86 7.48 -16.17 -12.35
N LEU A 87 8.69 -15.61 -12.30
CA LEU A 87 9.19 -14.89 -11.12
C LEU A 87 8.23 -13.79 -10.65
N ASP A 88 7.72 -12.96 -11.57
CA ASP A 88 6.81 -11.87 -11.22
C ASP A 88 5.46 -12.38 -10.68
N GLU A 89 4.92 -13.46 -11.26
CA GLU A 89 3.68 -14.11 -10.79
C GLU A 89 3.88 -14.71 -9.39
N TRP A 90 5.05 -15.34 -9.16
CA TRP A 90 5.42 -15.88 -7.86
C TRP A 90 5.60 -14.78 -6.81
N ARG A 91 6.17 -13.63 -7.17
CA ARG A 91 6.26 -12.46 -6.29
C ARG A 91 4.88 -11.91 -5.93
N VAL A 92 3.98 -11.79 -6.91
CA VAL A 92 2.57 -11.41 -6.67
C VAL A 92 1.91 -12.41 -5.71
N TRP A 93 2.11 -13.71 -5.92
CA TRP A 93 1.57 -14.73 -5.04
C TRP A 93 2.10 -14.61 -3.59
N ASN A 94 3.37 -14.28 -3.40
CA ASN A 94 3.94 -14.05 -2.07
C ASN A 94 3.31 -12.84 -1.36
N VAL A 95 3.13 -11.71 -2.06
CA VAL A 95 2.45 -10.53 -1.49
C VAL A 95 0.99 -10.86 -1.15
N ASN A 96 0.27 -11.50 -2.08
CA ASN A 96 -1.12 -11.91 -1.87
C ASN A 96 -1.26 -12.86 -0.67
N SER A 97 -0.32 -13.80 -0.51
CA SER A 97 -0.29 -14.72 0.62
C SER A 97 -0.09 -14.01 1.95
N LEU A 98 0.83 -13.02 2.00
CA LEU A 98 1.02 -12.21 3.20
C LEU A 98 -0.24 -11.39 3.53
N ILE A 99 -0.82 -10.69 2.55
CA ILE A 99 -2.03 -9.90 2.76
C ILE A 99 -3.20 -10.77 3.25
N SER A 100 -3.41 -11.94 2.63
CA SER A 100 -4.45 -12.84 3.08
C SER A 100 -4.17 -13.42 4.47
N GLY A 101 -2.90 -13.67 4.79
CA GLY A 101 -2.45 -14.06 6.12
C GLY A 101 -2.73 -12.98 7.16
N ILE A 102 -2.50 -11.69 6.84
CA ILE A 102 -2.82 -10.55 7.70
C ILE A 102 -4.33 -10.52 7.97
N TYR A 103 -5.13 -10.56 6.91
CA TYR A 103 -6.59 -10.57 7.03
C TYR A 103 -7.07 -11.71 7.94
N SER A 104 -6.64 -12.93 7.64
CA SER A 104 -7.02 -14.13 8.39
C SER A 104 -6.58 -14.05 9.85
N THR A 105 -5.39 -13.52 10.12
CA THR A 105 -4.85 -13.34 11.48
C THR A 105 -5.72 -12.39 12.28
N VAL A 106 -6.04 -11.21 11.73
CA VAL A 106 -6.91 -10.22 12.39
C VAL A 106 -8.29 -10.81 12.65
N LYS A 107 -8.92 -11.38 11.62
CA LYS A 107 -10.28 -11.96 11.74
C LYS A 107 -10.36 -13.18 12.64
N SER A 108 -9.24 -13.86 12.90
CA SER A 108 -9.18 -14.97 13.87
C SER A 108 -9.21 -14.50 15.33
N VAL A 109 -8.77 -13.26 15.60
CA VAL A 109 -8.79 -12.65 16.92
C VAL A 109 -10.11 -11.91 17.13
N ASP A 110 -10.46 -11.01 16.20
CA ASP A 110 -11.74 -10.30 16.20
C ASP A 110 -12.20 -10.02 14.77
N LYS A 111 -13.43 -10.45 14.45
CA LYS A 111 -14.03 -10.29 13.13
C LYS A 111 -14.45 -8.84 12.84
N ASN A 112 -14.66 -8.03 13.87
CA ASN A 112 -15.10 -6.65 13.76
C ASN A 112 -13.95 -5.68 13.44
N VAL A 113 -12.71 -6.04 13.78
CA VAL A 113 -11.52 -5.22 13.51
C VAL A 113 -11.30 -5.13 12.01
N ILE A 114 -11.30 -3.90 11.48
CA ILE A 114 -11.19 -3.61 10.04
C ILE A 114 -9.77 -3.87 9.57
N VAL A 115 -9.62 -4.51 8.41
CA VAL A 115 -8.34 -4.58 7.71
C VAL A 115 -8.40 -3.66 6.50
N SER A 116 -7.54 -2.64 6.50
CA SER A 116 -7.45 -1.67 5.42
C SER A 116 -6.07 -1.65 4.80
N ILE A 117 -6.02 -1.45 3.48
CA ILE A 117 -4.76 -1.39 2.72
C ILE A 117 -4.79 -0.12 1.87
N SER A 118 -3.74 0.69 1.95
CA SER A 118 -3.54 1.94 1.21
C SER A 118 -2.46 1.74 0.15
N PRO A 119 -2.79 1.20 -1.04
CA PRO A 119 -1.82 1.05 -2.12
C PRO A 119 -1.58 2.38 -2.84
N SER A 120 -0.54 2.41 -3.69
CA SER A 120 -0.32 3.54 -4.60
C SER A 120 -1.57 3.79 -5.47
N GLY A 121 -1.84 5.03 -5.85
CA GLY A 121 -2.94 5.35 -6.77
C GLY A 121 -2.75 4.83 -8.20
N ASP A 122 -1.56 4.36 -8.56
CA ASP A 122 -1.27 3.76 -9.87
C ASP A 122 -1.42 2.23 -9.80
N ILE A 123 -2.52 1.70 -10.36
CA ILE A 123 -2.82 0.25 -10.37
C ILE A 123 -1.74 -0.54 -11.10
N ASN A 124 -1.23 -0.02 -12.22
CA ASN A 124 -0.22 -0.71 -13.01
C ASN A 124 1.13 -0.75 -12.27
N LYS A 125 1.53 0.34 -11.61
CA LYS A 125 2.74 0.36 -10.77
C LYS A 125 2.61 -0.61 -9.59
N ASN A 126 1.45 -0.66 -8.93
CA ASN A 126 1.23 -1.62 -7.84
C ASN A 126 1.56 -3.05 -8.29
N LEU A 127 1.03 -3.49 -9.43
CA LEU A 127 1.27 -4.83 -9.93
C LEU A 127 2.71 -5.03 -10.42
N THR A 128 3.24 -4.11 -11.24
CA THR A 128 4.50 -4.32 -11.98
C THR A 128 5.76 -3.96 -11.22
N LYS A 129 5.67 -3.15 -10.16
CA LYS A 129 6.82 -2.68 -9.37
C LYS A 129 6.79 -3.12 -7.92
N LEU A 130 5.59 -3.24 -7.35
CA LEU A 130 5.39 -3.58 -5.95
C LEU A 130 4.86 -5.01 -5.76
N TYR A 131 4.46 -5.66 -6.85
CA TYR A 131 3.83 -6.99 -6.87
C TYR A 131 2.54 -7.04 -6.02
N ALA A 132 1.87 -5.90 -5.90
CA ALA A 132 0.64 -5.70 -5.17
C ALA A 132 -0.57 -5.82 -6.12
N ASP A 133 -1.25 -6.97 -6.09
CA ASP A 133 -2.44 -7.20 -6.92
C ASP A 133 -3.71 -6.66 -6.25
N THR A 134 -3.90 -5.35 -6.38
CA THR A 134 -5.03 -4.65 -5.77
C THR A 134 -6.36 -5.09 -6.35
N LYS A 135 -6.39 -5.59 -7.59
CA LYS A 135 -7.60 -6.14 -8.20
C LYS A 135 -8.02 -7.43 -7.48
N GLU A 136 -7.08 -8.34 -7.25
CA GLU A 136 -7.33 -9.57 -6.47
C GLU A 136 -7.88 -9.22 -5.08
N TRP A 137 -7.24 -8.29 -4.38
CA TRP A 137 -7.63 -7.91 -3.02
C TRP A 137 -9.02 -7.28 -2.93
N MET A 138 -9.42 -6.54 -3.97
CA MET A 138 -10.74 -5.92 -4.04
C MET A 138 -11.82 -6.91 -4.49
N CYS A 139 -11.51 -7.79 -5.44
CA CYS A 139 -12.49 -8.69 -6.03
C CYS A 139 -12.78 -9.93 -5.21
N ASN A 140 -11.82 -10.39 -4.40
CA ASN A 140 -11.96 -11.59 -3.61
C ASN A 140 -12.05 -11.27 -2.11
N VAL A 141 -12.75 -12.14 -1.39
CA VAL A 141 -12.79 -12.05 0.07
C VAL A 141 -11.49 -12.59 0.67
N GLY A 142 -11.14 -12.15 1.86
CA GLY A 142 -9.97 -12.68 2.56
C GLY A 142 -8.69 -11.87 2.42
N TYR A 143 -8.77 -10.64 1.90
CA TYR A 143 -7.61 -9.74 1.71
C TYR A 143 -7.75 -8.42 2.47
N CYS A 144 -8.87 -7.70 2.28
CA CYS A 144 -9.14 -6.46 3.00
C CYS A 144 -10.65 -6.22 3.14
N ASP A 145 -11.01 -5.44 4.14
CA ASP A 145 -12.36 -4.87 4.23
C ASP A 145 -12.39 -3.54 3.48
N TRP A 146 -11.35 -2.71 3.61
CA TRP A 146 -11.25 -1.40 2.95
C TRP A 146 -9.98 -1.30 2.10
N ILE A 147 -10.10 -0.72 0.90
CA ILE A 147 -8.98 -0.32 0.07
C ILE A 147 -8.92 1.21 0.04
N VAL A 148 -7.71 1.76 0.16
CA VAL A 148 -7.45 3.19 0.31
C VAL A 148 -6.46 3.69 -0.75
N PRO A 149 -6.79 3.67 -2.06
CA PRO A 149 -5.84 4.08 -3.08
C PRO A 149 -5.40 5.53 -2.88
N GLN A 150 -4.09 5.75 -2.90
CA GLN A 150 -3.46 7.05 -2.72
C GLN A 150 -3.54 7.89 -4.01
N LEU A 151 -4.67 8.56 -4.25
CA LEU A 151 -4.87 9.44 -5.41
C LEU A 151 -4.25 10.82 -5.18
N TYR A 152 -2.93 10.84 -5.05
CA TYR A 152 -2.13 12.03 -4.77
C TYR A 152 -1.81 12.82 -6.04
N PHE A 153 -2.79 12.98 -6.92
CA PHE A 153 -2.63 13.59 -8.24
C PHE A 153 -3.54 14.80 -8.38
N GLY A 154 -3.10 15.83 -9.08
CA GLY A 154 -3.95 16.94 -9.50
C GLY A 154 -4.85 16.58 -10.68
N PHE A 155 -5.74 17.47 -11.08
CA PHE A 155 -6.59 17.27 -12.28
C PHE A 155 -5.78 17.37 -13.58
N HIS A 156 -4.66 18.08 -13.56
CA HIS A 156 -3.79 18.32 -14.70
C HIS A 156 -2.51 17.47 -14.67
N ASN A 157 -2.42 16.50 -13.76
CA ASN A 157 -1.30 15.56 -13.75
C ASN A 157 -1.22 14.84 -15.11
N GLU A 158 -0.08 14.94 -15.80
CA GLU A 158 0.08 14.45 -17.18
C GLU A 158 -0.05 12.93 -17.31
N TYR A 159 0.26 12.19 -16.25
CA TYR A 159 0.34 10.72 -16.29
C TYR A 159 -0.85 10.04 -15.62
N LEU A 160 -1.34 10.61 -14.52
CA LEU A 160 -2.44 10.08 -13.71
C LEU A 160 -3.40 11.21 -13.28
N PRO A 161 -4.16 11.82 -14.20
CA PRO A 161 -5.16 12.83 -13.83
C PRO A 161 -6.14 12.28 -12.78
N PHE A 162 -6.47 13.08 -11.76
CA PHE A 162 -7.28 12.63 -10.62
C PHE A 162 -8.59 11.94 -11.01
N GLU A 163 -9.37 12.53 -11.92
CA GLU A 163 -10.69 11.97 -12.30
C GLU A 163 -10.58 10.66 -13.09
N GLU A 164 -9.53 10.51 -13.89
CA GLU A 164 -9.26 9.29 -14.66
C GLU A 164 -8.83 8.17 -13.71
N ALA A 165 -7.85 8.44 -12.84
CA ALA A 165 -7.42 7.49 -11.81
C ALA A 165 -8.58 7.09 -10.89
N LEU A 166 -9.39 8.05 -10.43
CA LEU A 166 -10.59 7.77 -9.64
C LEU A 166 -11.56 6.86 -10.40
N SER A 167 -11.81 7.15 -11.66
CA SER A 167 -12.71 6.34 -12.50
C SER A 167 -12.18 4.92 -12.69
N GLU A 168 -10.86 4.74 -12.83
CA GLU A 168 -10.24 3.43 -12.92
C GLU A 168 -10.44 2.62 -11.64
N TRP A 169 -10.12 3.18 -10.47
CA TRP A 169 -10.30 2.52 -9.18
C TRP A 169 -11.76 2.14 -8.88
N LEU A 170 -12.71 3.03 -9.17
CA LEU A 170 -14.14 2.75 -8.96
C LEU A 170 -14.67 1.67 -9.91
N ASN A 171 -14.02 1.46 -11.06
CA ASN A 171 -14.39 0.43 -12.03
C ASN A 171 -13.58 -0.87 -11.86
N LEU A 172 -12.50 -0.87 -11.07
CA LEU A 172 -11.59 -2.01 -10.93
C LEU A 172 -12.31 -3.26 -10.40
N CYS A 173 -13.18 -3.10 -9.41
CA CYS A 173 -14.05 -4.18 -8.95
C CYS A 173 -15.33 -3.69 -8.26
N LYS A 174 -16.42 -4.46 -8.39
CA LYS A 174 -17.73 -4.17 -7.79
C LYS A 174 -18.09 -5.14 -6.66
N ASN A 175 -17.13 -5.48 -5.81
CA ASN A 175 -17.40 -6.29 -4.62
C ASN A 175 -17.96 -5.39 -3.50
N PRO A 176 -19.23 -5.54 -3.08
CA PRO A 176 -19.82 -4.67 -2.08
C PRO A 176 -19.22 -4.82 -0.68
N LYS A 177 -18.44 -5.90 -0.44
CA LYS A 177 -17.76 -6.16 0.83
C LYS A 177 -16.47 -5.37 0.99
N CYS A 178 -15.80 -5.03 -0.12
CA CYS A 178 -14.64 -4.15 -0.09
C CYS A 178 -15.10 -2.69 -0.23
N LYS A 179 -14.81 -1.84 0.76
CA LYS A 179 -15.12 -0.40 0.69
C LYS A 179 -13.95 0.36 0.11
N ILE A 180 -14.23 1.36 -0.73
CA ILE A 180 -13.21 2.21 -1.33
C ILE A 180 -13.22 3.57 -0.61
N ILE A 181 -12.09 3.91 0.00
CA ILE A 181 -11.83 5.23 0.61
C ILE A 181 -10.72 5.88 -0.21
N ILE A 182 -10.83 7.13 -0.64
CA ILE A 182 -9.77 7.73 -1.48
C ILE A 182 -8.76 8.48 -0.62
N GLY A 183 -7.48 8.14 -0.74
CA GLY A 183 -6.40 8.92 -0.15
C GLY A 183 -6.15 10.20 -0.93
N LEU A 184 -6.13 11.36 -0.25
CA LEU A 184 -5.89 12.67 -0.84
C LEU A 184 -4.64 13.34 -0.24
N ALA A 185 -3.91 14.07 -1.07
CA ALA A 185 -2.62 14.66 -0.73
C ALA A 185 -2.74 16.10 -0.19
N CYS A 186 -3.08 16.27 1.08
CA CYS A 186 -3.06 17.60 1.71
C CYS A 186 -1.66 18.23 1.70
N TYR A 187 -0.60 17.41 1.68
CA TYR A 187 0.78 17.89 1.65
C TYR A 187 1.19 18.57 0.33
N LYS A 188 0.43 18.36 -0.75
CA LYS A 188 0.68 19.00 -2.04
C LYS A 188 0.04 20.38 -2.16
N CYS A 189 -0.89 20.75 -1.28
CA CYS A 189 -1.54 22.05 -1.33
C CYS A 189 -0.52 23.18 -1.20
N ASN A 190 -0.49 24.08 -2.21
CA ASN A 190 0.46 25.18 -2.36
C ASN A 190 1.92 24.75 -2.61
N GLU A 191 2.16 23.49 -3.00
CA GLU A 191 3.48 22.95 -3.29
C GLU A 191 3.56 22.48 -4.74
N LYS A 192 4.75 22.56 -5.33
CA LYS A 192 4.99 22.08 -6.69
C LYS A 192 4.98 20.54 -6.73
N ASP A 193 4.24 19.95 -7.66
CA ASP A 193 4.23 18.51 -7.90
C ASP A 193 5.21 18.13 -9.01
N THR A 194 6.47 17.88 -8.64
CA THR A 194 7.54 17.58 -9.61
C THR A 194 7.35 16.28 -10.40
N TYR A 195 6.29 15.52 -10.12
CA TYR A 195 5.94 14.28 -10.83
C TYR A 195 4.71 14.43 -11.74
N ALA A 196 4.13 15.63 -11.85
CA ALA A 196 2.91 15.87 -12.61
C ALA A 196 3.12 16.32 -14.08
N GLY A 197 4.37 16.39 -14.54
CA GLY A 197 4.69 16.87 -15.89
C GLY A 197 4.17 18.29 -16.09
N ASN A 198 3.38 18.53 -17.14
CA ASN A 198 2.76 19.84 -17.40
C ASN A 198 1.82 20.34 -16.27
N GLY A 199 1.37 19.46 -15.37
CA GLY A 199 0.55 19.82 -14.21
C GLY A 199 1.34 20.24 -12.96
N GLU A 200 2.67 20.38 -13.05
CA GLU A 200 3.54 20.56 -11.87
C GLU A 200 3.19 21.74 -10.97
N ASP A 201 2.65 22.83 -11.53
CA ASP A 201 2.29 24.03 -10.78
C ASP A 201 0.80 24.12 -10.43
N GLU A 202 -0.02 23.09 -10.73
CA GLU A 202 -1.47 23.12 -10.49
C GLU A 202 -1.80 23.43 -9.03
N TRP A 203 -1.17 22.71 -8.11
CA TRP A 203 -1.42 22.86 -6.67
C TRP A 203 -0.91 24.19 -6.09
N VAL A 204 0.03 24.84 -6.78
CA VAL A 204 0.52 26.18 -6.44
C VAL A 204 -0.45 27.25 -6.94
N ASN A 205 -0.99 27.05 -8.15
CA ASN A 205 -1.81 28.04 -8.84
C ASN A 205 -3.30 27.95 -8.49
N ASP A 206 -3.80 26.78 -8.06
CA ASP A 206 -5.19 26.55 -7.70
C ASP A 206 -5.30 25.99 -6.26
N GLY A 207 -5.61 26.87 -5.31
CA GLY A 207 -5.87 26.48 -3.91
C GLY A 207 -7.16 25.68 -3.70
N THR A 208 -7.94 25.40 -4.75
CA THR A 208 -9.22 24.70 -4.67
C THR A 208 -9.17 23.23 -5.08
N VAL A 209 -8.01 22.72 -5.54
CA VAL A 209 -7.84 21.34 -6.03
C VAL A 209 -8.41 20.32 -5.04
N LEU A 210 -7.96 20.34 -3.78
CA LEU A 210 -8.41 19.40 -2.75
C LEU A 210 -9.93 19.49 -2.49
N LYS A 211 -10.47 20.72 -2.43
CA LYS A 211 -11.91 20.96 -2.22
C LYS A 211 -12.74 20.36 -3.38
N ARG A 212 -12.28 20.56 -4.62
CA ARG A 212 -12.93 20.02 -5.83
C ARG A 212 -12.88 18.49 -5.84
N GLN A 213 -11.74 17.90 -5.47
CA GLN A 213 -11.61 16.44 -5.33
C GLN A 213 -12.64 15.90 -4.32
N ILE A 214 -12.72 16.49 -3.13
CA ILE A 214 -13.72 16.08 -2.10
C ILE A 214 -15.15 16.23 -2.62
N GLN A 215 -15.46 17.29 -3.36
CA GLN A 215 -16.77 17.48 -3.96
C GLN A 215 -17.10 16.34 -4.96
N ILE A 216 -16.18 16.00 -5.84
CA ILE A 216 -16.35 14.90 -6.81
C ILE A 216 -16.57 13.57 -6.08
N LEU A 217 -15.82 13.29 -5.01
CA LEU A 217 -16.00 12.06 -4.23
C LEU A 217 -17.40 11.97 -3.61
N LYS A 218 -17.95 13.09 -3.12
CA LYS A 218 -19.32 13.18 -2.61
C LYS A 218 -20.35 12.94 -3.73
N GLU A 219 -20.16 13.54 -4.90
CA GLU A 219 -21.04 13.37 -6.06
C GLU A 219 -21.06 11.92 -6.58
N LYS A 220 -19.89 11.28 -6.62
CA LYS A 220 -19.71 9.87 -6.99
C LYS A 220 -20.15 8.89 -5.89
N LYS A 221 -20.52 9.39 -4.69
CA LYS A 221 -20.93 8.60 -3.52
C LYS A 221 -19.89 7.56 -3.11
N VAL A 222 -18.61 7.94 -3.17
CA VAL A 222 -17.51 7.10 -2.67
C VAL A 222 -17.67 6.93 -1.15
N TYR A 223 -17.26 5.78 -0.60
CA TYR A 223 -17.51 5.45 0.81
C TYR A 223 -16.86 6.45 1.78
N GLY A 224 -15.69 6.99 1.42
CA GLY A 224 -15.04 8.06 2.16
C GLY A 224 -13.76 8.55 1.50
N TYR A 225 -13.02 9.38 2.23
CA TYR A 225 -11.66 9.80 1.87
C TYR A 225 -10.77 9.88 3.12
N ALA A 226 -9.47 9.73 2.92
CA ALA A 226 -8.43 9.88 3.94
C ALA A 226 -7.46 10.99 3.51
N LEU A 227 -6.94 11.75 4.47
CA LEU A 227 -6.10 12.93 4.20
C LEU A 227 -4.66 12.68 4.65
N PHE A 228 -3.73 12.68 3.70
CA PHE A 228 -2.30 12.54 3.99
C PHE A 228 -1.61 13.92 4.00
N SER A 229 -1.10 14.40 5.13
CA SER A 229 -1.18 13.84 6.48
C SER A 229 -1.65 14.87 7.50
N TYR A 230 -1.92 14.42 8.73
CA TYR A 230 -2.48 15.22 9.82
C TYR A 230 -1.79 16.58 10.01
N LYS A 231 -0.46 16.64 9.89
CA LYS A 231 0.33 17.87 9.97
C LYS A 231 -0.19 18.93 8.98
N TYR A 232 -0.43 18.54 7.74
CA TYR A 232 -0.85 19.43 6.66
C TYR A 232 -2.32 19.80 6.77
N VAL A 233 -3.16 18.91 7.32
CA VAL A 233 -4.55 19.23 7.63
C VAL A 233 -4.63 20.39 8.62
N ILE A 234 -3.82 20.38 9.68
CA ILE A 234 -3.80 21.47 10.67
C ILE A 234 -3.21 22.76 10.09
N GLN A 235 -2.13 22.65 9.31
CA GLN A 235 -1.49 23.82 8.72
C GLN A 235 -2.36 24.50 7.67
N ASN A 236 -3.21 23.72 6.99
CA ASN A 236 -4.08 24.17 5.91
C ASN A 236 -5.57 24.08 6.27
N CYS A 237 -5.96 24.28 7.54
CA CYS A 237 -7.36 24.14 7.99
C CYS A 237 -8.40 24.93 7.17
N ASN A 238 -7.99 25.97 6.43
CA ASN A 238 -8.87 26.75 5.57
C ASN A 238 -9.15 26.11 4.18
N LEU A 239 -8.54 24.96 3.87
CA LEU A 239 -8.66 24.27 2.57
C LEU A 239 -9.72 23.15 2.54
N LEU A 240 -10.33 22.81 3.69
CA LEU A 240 -11.40 21.81 3.83
C LEU A 240 -12.76 22.50 4.01
#